data_AF-A0A522NRQ1-F1
#
_entry.id   AF-A0A522NRQ1-F1
#
_cell.length_a   1.000
_cell.length_b   1.000
_cell.length_c   1.000
_cell.angle_alpha   90.00
_cell.angle_beta   90.00
_cell.angle_gamma   90.00
#
_symmetry.space_group_name_H-M   'P 1'
#
loop_
_entity.id
_entity.type
_entity.pdbx_description
1 polymer ?
#
loop_
_entity_poly.entity_id
_entity_poly.type
_entity_poly.pdbx_seq_one_letter_code
_entity_poly.pdbx_strand_id
1 'polypeptide(L)'
;MTLVPGDSVHLSQRQLESTLWDAANALRGPVDPADFKSYVFPALFFKWISDTWDFNHAQAVAEFGDELTGEVDPEIEADFHVFAIPDGCHWRDVYNTVENVGDKLASTLLSVQEANPGLLDGVFGDVNWANTERLPETSLVALLRAFDKLRLDADSVSGDMLGSAYEYLLREFADASGKKAGEFFTPRHVVHLIVKLLDPAALLK
;
A
#
# COMPACT_ATOMS: atom_id res chain seq x y z
N MET A 1 25.53 -5.10 5.62
CA MET A 1 25.34 -6.41 4.95
C MET A 1 24.96 -6.09 3.52
N THR A 2 25.90 -6.35 2.61
CA THR A 2 25.89 -6.01 1.18
C THR A 2 24.72 -6.67 0.48
N LEU A 3 23.88 -5.88 -0.19
CA LEU A 3 22.83 -6.41 -1.06
C LEU A 3 23.47 -6.86 -2.37
N VAL A 4 23.36 -8.15 -2.64
CA VAL A 4 23.74 -8.76 -3.91
C VAL A 4 22.61 -8.51 -4.93
N PRO A 5 22.91 -8.01 -6.14
CA PRO A 5 21.92 -7.94 -7.22
C PRO A 5 21.80 -9.33 -7.85
N GLY A 6 20.72 -10.04 -7.55
CA GLY A 6 20.52 -11.40 -8.07
C GLY A 6 19.52 -12.21 -7.28
N ASP A 7 18.24 -11.90 -7.45
CA ASP A 7 17.10 -12.82 -7.54
C ASP A 7 15.84 -11.95 -7.49
N SER A 8 15.31 -11.57 -8.66
CA SER A 8 13.95 -11.02 -8.74
C SER A 8 12.99 -12.14 -8.35
N VAL A 9 12.73 -12.25 -7.04
CA VAL A 9 11.69 -13.10 -6.49
C VAL A 9 10.36 -12.47 -6.89
N HIS A 10 9.91 -12.77 -8.12
CA HIS A 10 8.61 -12.35 -8.59
C HIS A 10 7.56 -12.96 -7.66
N LEU A 11 6.86 -12.08 -6.93
CA LEU A 11 5.77 -12.45 -6.06
C LEU A 11 4.66 -13.05 -6.93
N SER A 12 4.20 -14.25 -6.62
CA SER A 12 3.03 -14.78 -7.32
C SER A 12 1.75 -14.13 -6.80
N GLN A 13 0.74 -13.98 -7.67
CA GLN A 13 -0.60 -13.49 -7.28
C GLN A 13 -1.13 -14.19 -6.03
N ARG A 14 -0.99 -15.51 -5.95
CA ARG A 14 -1.48 -16.31 -4.82
C ARG A 14 -0.73 -16.01 -3.52
N GLN A 15 0.57 -15.76 -3.58
CA GLN A 15 1.36 -15.37 -2.39
C GLN A 15 0.97 -13.98 -1.91
N LEU A 16 0.75 -13.05 -2.84
CA LEU A 16 0.25 -11.71 -2.53
C LEU A 16 -1.12 -11.80 -1.83
N GLU A 17 -2.10 -12.44 -2.47
CA GLU A 17 -3.45 -12.62 -1.93
C GLU A 17 -3.44 -13.30 -0.55
N SER A 18 -2.67 -14.38 -0.40
CA SER A 18 -2.54 -15.08 0.89
C SER A 18 -1.98 -14.18 1.99
N THR A 19 -0.96 -13.38 1.67
CA THR A 19 -0.31 -12.53 2.67
C THR A 19 -1.19 -11.33 3.05
N LEU A 20 -1.92 -10.77 2.08
CA LEU A 20 -2.92 -9.73 2.34
C LEU A 20 -4.07 -10.25 3.21
N TRP A 21 -4.47 -11.50 2.98
CA TRP A 21 -5.47 -12.14 3.83
C TRP A 21 -4.95 -12.42 5.23
N ASP A 22 -3.69 -12.84 5.38
CA ASP A 22 -3.05 -12.98 6.68
C ASP A 22 -2.98 -11.64 7.43
N ALA A 23 -2.70 -10.55 6.71
CA ALA A 23 -2.73 -9.19 7.24
C ALA A 23 -4.13 -8.81 7.75
N ALA A 24 -5.18 -9.09 6.97
CA ALA A 24 -6.56 -8.88 7.40
C ALA A 24 -6.92 -9.74 8.64
N ASN A 25 -6.47 -10.99 8.67
CA ASN A 25 -6.71 -11.89 9.80
C ASN A 25 -6.03 -11.43 11.10
N ALA A 26 -4.94 -10.66 11.03
CA ALA A 26 -4.30 -10.06 12.21
C ALA A 26 -5.23 -9.07 12.96
N LEU A 27 -6.22 -8.51 12.27
CA LEU A 27 -7.23 -7.60 12.82
C LEU A 27 -8.46 -8.32 13.38
N ARG A 28 -8.56 -9.65 13.19
CA ARG A 28 -9.73 -10.42 13.59
C ARG A 28 -9.87 -10.50 15.09
N GLY A 29 -11.03 -10.10 15.59
CA GLY A 29 -11.33 -10.04 17.03
C GLY A 29 -11.57 -8.60 17.46
N PRO A 30 -10.53 -7.74 17.54
CA PRO A 30 -10.70 -6.36 17.96
C PRO A 30 -11.45 -5.49 16.94
N VAL A 31 -11.28 -5.76 15.65
CA VAL A 31 -11.94 -5.03 14.56
C VAL A 31 -13.09 -5.86 13.99
N ASP A 32 -14.21 -5.22 13.68
CA ASP A 32 -15.32 -5.87 12.96
C ASP A 32 -14.87 -6.21 11.53
N PRO A 33 -15.16 -7.41 11.00
CA PRO A 33 -14.84 -7.78 9.63
C PRO A 33 -15.32 -6.79 8.56
N ALA A 34 -16.43 -6.09 8.80
CA ALA A 34 -16.93 -5.05 7.90
C ALA A 34 -16.01 -3.82 7.81
N ASP A 35 -15.19 -3.60 8.83
CA ASP A 35 -14.28 -2.46 8.94
C ASP A 35 -12.84 -2.79 8.51
N PHE A 36 -12.51 -4.07 8.27
CA PHE A 36 -11.15 -4.48 7.85
C PHE A 36 -10.65 -3.70 6.64
N LYS A 37 -11.53 -3.43 5.66
CA LYS A 37 -11.19 -2.66 4.46
C LYS A 37 -10.59 -1.29 4.76
N SER A 38 -11.07 -0.64 5.82
CA SER A 38 -10.65 0.70 6.21
C SER A 38 -9.23 0.72 6.80
N TYR A 39 -8.71 -0.43 7.23
CA TYR A 39 -7.34 -0.56 7.73
C TYR A 39 -6.41 -1.19 6.69
N VAL A 40 -6.86 -2.26 6.03
CA VAL A 40 -6.02 -3.03 5.10
C VAL A 40 -5.69 -2.24 3.84
N PHE A 41 -6.62 -1.46 3.28
CA PHE A 41 -6.35 -0.70 2.06
C PHE A 41 -5.38 0.47 2.27
N PRO A 42 -5.55 1.35 3.27
CA PRO A 42 -4.56 2.39 3.55
C PRO A 42 -3.17 1.82 3.84
N ALA A 43 -3.08 0.72 4.60
CA ALA A 43 -1.80 0.07 4.91
C ALA A 43 -1.13 -0.53 3.66
N LEU A 44 -1.89 -1.22 2.81
CA LEU A 44 -1.41 -1.74 1.52
C LEU A 44 -0.88 -0.61 0.64
N PHE A 45 -1.66 0.46 0.51
CA PHE A 45 -1.32 1.58 -0.35
C PHE A 45 -0.09 2.34 0.17
N PHE A 46 0.00 2.56 1.48
CA PHE A 46 1.17 3.15 2.12
C PHE A 46 2.43 2.30 1.94
N LYS A 47 2.33 0.97 2.13
CA LYS A 47 3.45 0.04 1.86
C LYS A 47 3.93 0.14 0.42
N TRP A 48 3.00 0.14 -0.53
CA TRP A 48 3.31 0.21 -1.95
C TRP A 48 4.00 1.52 -2.35
N ILE A 49 3.49 2.67 -1.89
CA ILE A 49 4.12 3.97 -2.15
C ILE A 49 5.52 4.01 -1.54
N SER A 50 5.67 3.58 -0.28
CA SER A 50 6.98 3.57 0.40
C SER A 50 7.99 2.67 -0.28
N ASP A 51 7.62 1.44 -0.63
CA ASP A 51 8.53 0.50 -1.28
C ASP A 51 8.91 0.97 -2.70
N THR A 52 7.94 1.50 -3.44
CA THR A 52 8.19 2.03 -4.79
C THR A 52 9.13 3.22 -4.73
N TRP A 53 8.95 4.11 -3.75
CA TRP A 53 9.87 5.23 -3.54
C TRP A 53 11.28 4.73 -3.20
N ASP A 54 11.42 3.82 -2.23
CA ASP A 54 12.73 3.28 -1.83
C ASP A 54 13.43 2.58 -3.01
N PHE A 55 12.67 1.87 -3.84
CA PHE A 55 13.18 1.23 -5.05
C PHE A 55 13.65 2.24 -6.09
N ASN A 56 12.82 3.24 -6.39
CA ASN A 56 13.14 4.28 -7.37
C ASN A 56 14.33 5.13 -6.92
N HIS A 57 14.43 5.43 -5.63
CA HIS A 57 15.58 6.12 -5.03
C HIS A 57 16.87 5.31 -5.23
N ALA A 58 16.83 4.00 -4.94
CA ALA A 58 17.99 3.13 -5.17
C ALA A 58 18.43 3.10 -6.65
N GLN A 59 17.48 3.18 -7.59
CA GLN A 59 17.77 3.26 -9.02
C GLN A 59 18.37 4.62 -9.39
N ALA A 60 17.83 5.72 -8.89
CA ALA A 60 18.35 7.07 -9.11
C ALA A 60 19.79 7.20 -8.58
N VAL A 61 20.07 6.68 -7.38
CA VAL A 61 21.42 6.65 -6.79
C VAL A 61 22.37 5.81 -7.64
N ALA A 62 21.92 4.66 -8.15
CA ALA A 62 22.76 3.79 -8.98
C ALA A 62 23.11 4.42 -10.35
N GLU A 63 22.23 5.23 -10.91
CA GLU A 63 22.41 5.83 -12.25
C GLU A 63 23.03 7.23 -12.22
N PHE A 64 22.69 8.03 -11.21
CA PHE A 64 23.01 9.46 -11.12
C PHE A 64 23.63 9.89 -9.79
N GLY A 65 23.83 8.96 -8.85
CA GLY A 65 24.43 9.28 -7.55
C GLY A 65 25.86 9.76 -7.68
N ASP A 66 26.23 10.75 -6.87
CA ASP A 66 27.60 11.20 -6.75
C ASP A 66 28.49 10.06 -6.24
N GLU A 67 29.62 9.79 -6.92
CA GLU A 67 30.49 8.65 -6.59
C GLU A 67 31.11 8.73 -5.18
N LEU A 68 31.18 9.92 -4.58
CA LEU A 68 31.78 10.15 -3.27
C LEU A 68 30.74 10.18 -2.14
N THR A 69 29.57 10.77 -2.38
CA THR A 69 28.52 10.92 -1.35
C THR A 69 27.38 9.91 -1.47
N GLY A 70 27.15 9.37 -2.67
CA GLY A 70 25.98 8.54 -2.98
C GLY A 70 24.66 9.33 -3.02
N GLU A 71 24.73 10.66 -3.01
CA GLU A 71 23.56 11.53 -3.06
C GLU A 71 23.19 11.83 -4.52
N VAL A 72 21.89 11.96 -4.78
CA VAL A 72 21.34 12.35 -6.09
C VAL A 72 20.88 13.80 -6.00
N ASP A 73 21.03 14.55 -7.09
CA ASP A 73 20.47 15.90 -7.18
C ASP A 73 18.94 15.85 -6.96
N PRO A 74 18.37 16.69 -6.08
CA PRO A 74 16.93 16.69 -5.80
C PRO A 74 16.04 16.89 -7.03
N GLU A 75 16.50 17.61 -8.06
CA GLU A 75 15.75 17.77 -9.31
C GLU A 75 15.71 16.46 -10.11
N ILE A 76 16.82 15.72 -10.15
CA ILE A 76 16.87 14.40 -10.80
C ILE A 76 16.03 13.40 -10.01
N GLU A 77 16.17 13.37 -8.69
CA GLU A 77 15.42 12.47 -7.81
C GLU A 77 13.89 12.64 -8.00
N ALA A 78 13.43 13.89 -8.13
CA ALA A 78 12.01 14.20 -8.34
C ALA A 78 11.43 13.56 -9.62
N ASP A 79 12.23 13.38 -10.67
CA ASP A 79 11.77 12.76 -11.93
C ASP A 79 11.51 11.25 -11.79
N PHE A 80 12.05 10.61 -10.75
CA PHE A 80 11.84 9.19 -10.48
C PHE A 80 10.59 8.91 -9.65
N HIS A 81 9.97 9.93 -9.03
CA HIS A 81 8.91 9.74 -8.05
C HIS A 81 7.59 10.37 -8.44
N VAL A 82 6.52 9.59 -8.39
CA VAL A 82 5.14 10.09 -8.55
C VAL A 82 4.64 10.75 -7.26
N PHE A 83 5.07 10.24 -6.10
CA PHE A 83 4.68 10.71 -4.78
C PHE A 83 5.90 11.13 -3.97
N ALA A 84 5.78 12.22 -3.23
CA ALA A 84 6.75 12.65 -2.25
C ALA A 84 6.55 11.90 -0.93
N ILE A 85 7.61 11.37 -0.34
CA ILE A 85 7.59 10.82 1.02
C ILE A 85 8.59 11.63 1.84
N PRO A 86 8.14 12.37 2.87
CA PRO A 86 9.06 13.11 3.73
C PRO A 86 9.99 12.17 4.52
N ASP A 87 11.17 12.67 4.89
CA ASP A 87 12.08 11.95 5.76
C ASP A 87 11.40 11.50 7.07
N GLY A 88 11.67 10.26 7.48
CA GLY A 88 11.07 9.69 8.69
C GLY A 88 9.60 9.26 8.52
N CYS A 89 9.06 9.31 7.29
CA CYS A 89 7.71 8.87 6.93
C CYS A 89 7.69 7.60 6.06
N HIS A 90 8.82 6.89 5.94
CA HIS A 90 8.86 5.63 5.21
C HIS A 90 8.22 4.53 6.03
N TRP A 91 7.81 3.45 5.36
CA TRP A 91 7.26 2.26 5.99
C TRP A 91 8.16 1.75 7.12
N ARG A 92 9.48 1.74 6.90
CA ARG A 92 10.48 1.29 7.87
C ARG A 92 10.49 2.14 9.13
N ASP A 93 10.23 3.44 9.03
CA ASP A 93 10.18 4.35 10.18
C ASP A 93 9.00 4.02 11.10
N VAL A 94 7.84 3.71 10.50
CA VAL A 94 6.67 3.25 11.25
C VAL A 94 6.91 1.85 11.81
N TYR A 95 7.43 0.92 11.00
CA TYR A 95 7.62 -0.47 11.41
C TYR A 95 8.64 -0.64 12.55
N ASN A 96 9.70 0.18 12.58
CA ASN A 96 10.71 0.14 13.63
C ASN A 96 10.30 0.86 14.92
N THR A 97 9.14 1.51 14.95
CA THR A 97 8.63 2.19 16.15
C THR A 97 8.21 1.17 17.20
N VAL A 98 8.65 1.38 18.45
CA VAL A 98 8.43 0.41 19.54
C VAL A 98 7.16 0.69 20.33
N GLU A 99 6.79 1.95 20.49
CA GLU A 99 5.65 2.40 21.31
C GLU A 99 4.85 3.47 20.56
N ASN A 100 3.54 3.51 20.80
CA ASN A 100 2.60 4.44 20.16
C ASN A 100 2.62 4.31 18.63
N VAL A 101 2.68 3.05 18.15
CA VAL A 101 2.75 2.75 16.71
C VAL A 101 1.56 3.34 15.96
N GLY A 102 0.37 3.37 16.59
CA GLY A 102 -0.84 3.97 16.03
C GLY A 102 -0.71 5.47 15.79
N ASP A 103 -0.16 6.22 16.75
CA ASP A 103 0.08 7.66 16.60
C ASP A 103 1.14 7.94 15.53
N LYS A 104 2.24 7.18 15.53
CA LYS A 104 3.30 7.33 14.52
C LYS A 104 2.78 7.04 13.12
N LEU A 105 1.97 6.00 12.95
CA LEU A 105 1.34 5.71 11.67
C LEU A 105 0.39 6.84 11.26
N ALA A 106 -0.48 7.30 12.15
CA ALA A 106 -1.41 8.40 11.85
C ALA A 106 -0.68 9.68 11.42
N SER A 107 0.36 10.08 12.15
CA SER A 107 1.14 11.28 11.81
C SER A 107 1.88 11.10 10.48
N THR A 108 2.41 9.90 10.22
CA THR A 108 3.12 9.58 8.99
C THR A 108 2.19 9.67 7.78
N LEU A 109 1.00 9.07 7.86
CA LEU A 109 0.01 9.12 6.78
C LEU A 109 -0.43 10.57 6.51
N LEU A 110 -0.63 11.37 7.56
CA LEU A 110 -0.95 12.78 7.41
C LEU A 110 0.17 13.57 6.70
N SER A 111 1.42 13.40 7.13
CA SER A 111 2.57 14.06 6.51
C SER A 111 2.75 13.67 5.05
N VAL A 112 2.50 12.39 4.71
CA VAL A 112 2.50 11.93 3.31
C VAL A 112 1.37 12.59 2.51
N GLN A 113 0.18 12.78 3.08
CA GLN A 113 -0.90 13.51 2.37
C GLN A 113 -0.55 14.97 2.14
N GLU A 114 -0.04 15.66 3.18
CA GLU A 114 0.33 17.07 3.10
C GLU A 114 1.46 17.32 2.08
N ALA A 115 2.37 16.35 1.91
CA ALA A 115 3.43 16.40 0.91
C ALA A 115 2.92 16.19 -0.54
N ASN A 116 1.70 15.68 -0.72
CA ASN A 116 1.12 15.33 -2.04
C ASN A 116 -0.27 15.97 -2.26
N PRO A 117 -0.36 17.31 -2.24
CA PRO A 117 -1.64 18.01 -2.34
C PRO A 117 -2.34 17.72 -3.67
N GLY A 118 -3.63 17.41 -3.64
CA GLY A 118 -4.45 17.10 -4.82
C GLY A 118 -4.32 15.66 -5.35
N LEU A 119 -3.33 14.88 -4.89
CA LEU A 119 -3.13 13.49 -5.30
C LEU A 119 -3.59 12.50 -4.22
N LEU A 120 -3.28 12.78 -2.95
CA LEU A 120 -3.53 11.86 -1.83
C LEU A 120 -4.62 12.34 -0.85
N ASP A 121 -5.37 13.39 -1.21
CA ASP A 121 -6.41 13.96 -0.37
C ASP A 121 -7.50 12.92 -0.05
N GLY A 122 -7.65 12.60 1.23
CA GLY A 122 -8.64 11.63 1.72
C GLY A 122 -8.36 10.16 1.40
N VAL A 123 -7.23 9.83 0.74
CA VAL A 123 -6.94 8.45 0.30
C VAL A 123 -6.74 7.48 1.47
N PHE A 124 -6.12 7.90 2.57
CA PHE A 124 -5.91 7.04 3.74
C PHE A 124 -7.12 6.94 4.68
N GLY A 125 -8.24 7.59 4.35
CA GLY A 125 -9.48 7.52 5.13
C GLY A 125 -9.44 8.28 6.46
N ASP A 126 -10.43 8.02 7.30
CA ASP A 126 -10.70 8.69 8.59
C ASP A 126 -10.47 7.77 9.80
N VAL A 127 -9.74 6.67 9.60
CA VAL A 127 -9.45 5.70 10.66
C VAL A 127 -8.60 6.33 11.75
N ASN A 128 -9.06 6.18 12.99
CA ASN A 128 -8.28 6.54 14.16
C ASN A 128 -7.33 5.38 14.55
N TRP A 129 -6.12 5.42 14.00
CA TRP A 129 -5.06 4.43 14.26
C TRP A 129 -4.56 4.40 15.71
N ALA A 130 -4.77 5.49 16.47
CA ALA A 130 -4.38 5.59 17.87
C ALA A 130 -5.43 5.01 18.83
N ASN A 131 -6.60 4.58 18.34
CA ASN A 131 -7.64 3.99 19.17
C ASN A 131 -7.31 2.54 19.54
N THR A 132 -6.63 2.35 20.66
CA THR A 132 -6.22 1.04 21.18
C THR A 132 -7.37 0.14 21.63
N GLU A 133 -8.57 0.70 21.89
CA GLU A 133 -9.75 -0.10 22.22
C GLU A 133 -10.31 -0.82 20.98
N ARG A 134 -10.29 -0.14 19.82
CA ARG A 134 -10.74 -0.72 18.54
C ARG A 134 -9.64 -1.44 17.80
N LEU A 135 -8.40 -0.98 17.95
CA LEU A 135 -7.23 -1.54 17.32
C LEU A 135 -6.11 -1.66 18.37
N PRO A 136 -6.06 -2.77 19.14
CA PRO A 136 -4.96 -3.04 20.03
C PRO A 136 -3.62 -2.98 19.31
N GLU A 137 -2.62 -2.41 19.96
CA GLU A 137 -1.29 -2.21 19.36
C GLU A 137 -0.66 -3.53 18.89
N THR A 138 -0.93 -4.64 19.58
CA THR A 138 -0.50 -5.99 19.16
C THR A 138 -1.05 -6.40 17.80
N SER A 139 -2.30 -6.03 17.50
CA SER A 139 -2.95 -6.31 16.21
C SER A 139 -2.44 -5.39 15.11
N LEU A 140 -2.17 -4.12 15.42
CA LEU A 140 -1.53 -3.20 14.50
C LEU A 140 -0.11 -3.66 14.13
N VAL A 141 0.71 -4.03 15.12
CA VAL A 141 2.06 -4.56 14.88
C VAL A 141 2.00 -5.86 14.06
N ALA A 142 1.01 -6.72 14.30
CA ALA A 142 0.81 -7.93 13.52
C ALA A 142 0.40 -7.63 12.06
N LEU A 143 -0.44 -6.62 11.84
CA LEU A 143 -0.79 -6.10 10.51
C LEU A 143 0.46 -5.63 9.77
N LEU A 144 1.23 -4.72 10.39
CA LEU A 144 2.46 -4.19 9.80
C LEU A 144 3.46 -5.32 9.49
N ARG A 145 3.65 -6.27 10.42
CA ARG A 145 4.51 -7.43 10.19
C ARG A 145 4.06 -8.32 9.04
N ALA A 146 2.76 -8.44 8.80
CA ALA A 146 2.26 -9.21 7.66
C ALA A 146 2.64 -8.55 6.33
N PHE A 147 2.51 -7.22 6.24
CA PHE A 147 2.91 -6.45 5.06
C PHE A 147 4.43 -6.36 4.88
N ASP A 148 5.21 -6.31 5.96
CA ASP A 148 6.68 -6.23 5.89
C ASP A 148 7.34 -7.46 5.24
N LYS A 149 6.65 -8.61 5.25
CA LYS A 149 7.09 -9.82 4.54
C LYS A 149 7.05 -9.68 3.01
N LEU A 150 6.33 -8.69 2.51
CA LEU A 150 6.17 -8.43 1.09
C LEU A 150 7.06 -7.25 0.69
N ARG A 151 7.73 -7.44 -0.45
CA ARG A 151 8.29 -6.35 -1.25
C ARG A 151 7.19 -5.97 -2.25
N LEU A 152 6.68 -4.74 -2.16
CA LEU A 152 5.60 -4.18 -2.97
C LEU A 152 6.11 -2.98 -3.77
N ASP A 153 7.17 -3.18 -4.54
CA ASP A 153 7.69 -2.16 -5.46
C ASP A 153 7.37 -2.51 -6.93
N ALA A 154 7.71 -1.58 -7.82
CA ALA A 154 7.44 -1.67 -9.25
C ALA A 154 8.11 -2.87 -9.95
N ASP A 155 9.18 -3.43 -9.38
CA ASP A 155 9.89 -4.60 -9.91
C ASP A 155 9.25 -5.93 -9.45
N SER A 156 8.84 -5.98 -8.19
CA SER A 156 8.26 -7.16 -7.56
C SER A 156 6.79 -7.38 -7.89
N VAL A 157 6.01 -6.31 -8.09
CA VAL A 157 4.56 -6.38 -8.28
C VAL A 157 4.10 -5.46 -9.42
N SER A 158 3.41 -6.02 -10.41
CA SER A 158 2.79 -5.23 -11.48
C SER A 158 1.48 -4.56 -11.04
N GLY A 159 1.10 -3.47 -11.71
CA GLY A 159 -0.17 -2.79 -11.45
C GLY A 159 -1.40 -3.71 -11.60
N ASP A 160 -1.37 -4.63 -12.57
CA ASP A 160 -2.42 -5.64 -12.74
C ASP A 160 -2.50 -6.62 -11.56
N MET A 161 -1.36 -6.96 -10.96
CA MET A 161 -1.28 -7.85 -9.81
C MET A 161 -1.86 -7.18 -8.56
N LEU A 162 -1.49 -5.91 -8.29
CA LEU A 162 -2.09 -5.12 -7.22
C LEU A 162 -3.59 -4.93 -7.41
N GLY A 163 -4.03 -4.60 -8.65
CA GLY A 163 -5.45 -4.48 -8.95
C GLY A 163 -6.22 -5.78 -8.69
N SER A 164 -5.67 -6.92 -9.10
CA SER A 164 -6.26 -8.23 -8.86
C SER A 164 -6.32 -8.58 -7.36
N ALA A 165 -5.27 -8.21 -6.61
CA ALA A 165 -5.23 -8.39 -5.16
C ALA A 165 -6.22 -7.48 -4.42
N TYR A 166 -6.43 -6.26 -4.90
CA TYR A 166 -7.47 -5.35 -4.41
C TYR A 166 -8.88 -5.92 -4.65
N GLU A 167 -9.15 -6.43 -5.85
CA GLU A 167 -10.41 -7.12 -6.17
C GLU A 167 -10.63 -8.36 -5.29
N TYR A 168 -9.57 -9.12 -5.02
CA TYR A 168 -9.62 -10.27 -4.11
C TYR A 168 -10.04 -9.84 -2.70
N LEU A 169 -9.38 -8.82 -2.13
CA LEU A 169 -9.73 -8.27 -0.81
C LEU A 169 -11.17 -7.77 -0.75
N LEU A 170 -11.65 -7.06 -1.79
CA LEU A 170 -13.03 -6.61 -1.86
C LEU A 170 -14.03 -7.78 -1.78
N ARG A 171 -13.75 -8.88 -2.46
CA ARG A 171 -14.59 -10.09 -2.44
C ARG A 171 -14.60 -10.72 -1.05
N GLU A 172 -13.43 -10.94 -0.46
CA GLU A 172 -13.32 -11.58 0.85
C GLU A 172 -13.97 -10.74 1.95
N PHE A 173 -13.84 -9.41 1.91
CA PHE A 173 -14.52 -8.52 2.86
C PHE A 173 -16.05 -8.50 2.66
N ALA A 174 -16.52 -8.59 1.42
CA ALA A 174 -17.95 -8.71 1.15
C ALA A 174 -18.51 -10.01 1.75
N ASP A 175 -17.81 -11.13 1.54
CA ASP A 175 -18.20 -12.44 2.09
C ASP A 175 -18.12 -12.47 3.63
N ALA A 176 -17.09 -11.87 4.21
CA ALA A 176 -16.87 -11.84 5.66
C ALA A 176 -17.85 -10.91 6.41
N SER A 177 -18.27 -9.79 5.80
CA SER A 177 -19.13 -8.81 6.46
C SER A 177 -20.59 -9.27 6.60
N GLY A 178 -21.04 -10.26 5.83
CA GLY A 178 -22.40 -10.83 5.87
C GLY A 178 -23.54 -9.83 5.59
N LYS A 179 -23.24 -8.54 5.34
CA LYS A 179 -24.21 -7.48 5.11
C LYS A 179 -24.74 -7.58 3.68
N LYS A 180 -26.02 -7.93 3.54
CA LYS A 180 -26.75 -8.03 2.25
C LYS A 180 -27.14 -6.67 1.63
N ALA A 181 -26.73 -5.55 2.21
CA ALA A 181 -27.10 -4.21 1.76
C ALA A 181 -25.91 -3.24 1.91
N GLY A 182 -25.36 -2.81 0.77
CA GLY A 182 -24.18 -1.93 0.64
C GLY A 182 -23.59 -2.02 -0.78
N GLU A 183 -22.53 -1.26 -1.05
CA GLU A 183 -21.82 -1.23 -2.36
C GLU A 183 -21.45 -2.64 -2.83
N PHE A 184 -21.97 -3.05 -3.99
CA PHE A 184 -21.74 -4.38 -4.56
C PHE A 184 -20.46 -4.39 -5.40
N PHE A 185 -19.56 -5.34 -5.11
CA PHE A 185 -18.43 -5.64 -5.98
C PHE A 185 -18.94 -6.09 -7.35
N THR A 186 -18.51 -5.42 -8.41
CA THR A 186 -18.87 -5.79 -9.78
C THR A 186 -17.77 -6.71 -10.34
N PRO A 187 -18.08 -7.98 -10.68
CA PRO A 187 -17.06 -8.90 -11.19
C PRO A 187 -16.34 -8.38 -12.43
N ARG A 188 -15.04 -8.67 -12.54
CA ARG A 188 -14.16 -8.17 -13.62
C ARG A 188 -14.68 -8.47 -15.04
N HIS A 189 -15.40 -9.57 -15.23
CA HIS A 189 -16.01 -9.90 -16.53
C HIS A 189 -17.16 -8.95 -16.90
N VAL A 190 -17.93 -8.47 -15.91
CA VAL A 190 -18.99 -7.48 -16.11
C VAL A 190 -18.36 -6.12 -16.42
N VAL A 191 -17.32 -5.73 -15.67
CA VAL A 191 -16.55 -4.49 -15.94
C VAL A 191 -15.97 -4.51 -17.36
N HIS A 192 -15.29 -5.59 -17.75
CA HIS A 192 -14.73 -5.73 -19.09
C HIS A 192 -15.79 -5.67 -20.19
N LEU A 193 -16.96 -6.29 -19.97
CA LEU A 193 -18.06 -6.23 -20.93
C LEU A 193 -18.55 -4.78 -21.09
N ILE A 194 -18.76 -4.07 -19.98
CA ILE A 194 -19.20 -2.67 -19.99
C ILE A 194 -18.15 -1.77 -20.65
N VAL A 195 -16.87 -1.91 -20.32
CA VAL A 195 -15.77 -1.14 -20.94
C VAL A 195 -15.72 -1.39 -22.46
N LYS A 196 -15.86 -2.64 -22.90
CA LYS A 196 -15.92 -2.97 -24.34
C LYS A 196 -17.16 -2.42 -25.04
N LEU A 197 -18.30 -2.38 -24.35
CA LEU A 197 -19.54 -1.80 -24.89
C LEU A 197 -19.48 -0.28 -24.98
N LEU A 198 -18.84 0.36 -24.00
CA LEU A 198 -18.69 1.81 -23.92
C LEU A 198 -17.64 2.37 -24.88
N ASP A 199 -16.65 1.54 -25.26
CA ASP A 199 -15.52 1.92 -26.14
C ASP A 199 -14.98 3.33 -25.84
N PRO A 200 -14.41 3.57 -24.63
CA PRO A 200 -14.05 4.91 -24.19
C PRO A 200 -12.99 5.60 -25.07
N ALA A 201 -12.26 4.85 -25.90
CA ALA A 201 -11.36 5.41 -26.91
C ALA A 201 -12.10 6.11 -28.07
N ALA A 202 -13.36 5.75 -28.34
CA ALA A 202 -14.20 6.40 -29.34
C ALA A 202 -14.72 7.78 -28.88
N LEU A 203 -14.74 8.05 -27.57
CA LEU A 203 -15.19 9.33 -26.99
C LEU A 203 -14.10 10.41 -26.98
N LEU A 204 -12.85 10.06 -27.30
CA LEU A 204 -11.69 10.97 -27.35
C LEU A 204 -11.32 11.41 -28.79
N LYS A 205 -12.26 11.31 -29.74
CA LYS A 205 -12.11 11.82 -31.12
C LYS A 205 -12.97 13.05 -31.38
#